data_AF-A0A9X6TIJ8-F1
#
_entry.id   AF-A0A9X6TIJ8-F1
#
_cell.length_a   1.000
_cell.length_b   1.000
_cell.length_c   1.000
_cell.angle_alpha   90.00
_cell.angle_beta   90.00
_cell.angle_gamma   90.00
#
_symmetry.space_group_name_H-M   'P 1'
#
loop_
_entity.id
_entity.type
_entity.pdbx_description
1 polymer ?
#
loop_
_entity_poly.entity_id
_entity_poly.type
_entity_poly.pdbx_seq_one_letter_code
_entity_poly.pdbx_strand_id
1 'polypeptide(L)'
;HKGAQGELIFAPSTKEQGDTWDWSKKVEIRTDGTVKQATDTNWTNLKTTGVENVPDRPLKYKRTGGLVTVMGSIRNPKNVVNFATLPEGFRPPQDVAFSVVIISGSTTAGEFTIQKGGGLFVSGAPANATCHLVASYVV
;
A
#
# COMPACT_ATOMS: atom_id res chain seq x y z
N HIS A 1 -13.05 -16.66 21.19
CA HIS A 1 -12.81 -15.67 22.27
C HIS A 1 -13.83 -14.55 22.09
N LYS A 2 -14.50 -14.06 23.14
CA LYS A 2 -15.43 -12.94 22.99
C LYS A 2 -14.58 -11.68 22.83
N GLY A 3 -14.66 -11.01 21.68
CA GLY A 3 -14.00 -9.71 21.46
C GLY A 3 -14.60 -8.63 22.36
N ALA A 4 -14.36 -7.35 22.06
CA ALA A 4 -15.13 -6.30 22.71
C ALA A 4 -16.65 -6.51 22.45
N GLN A 5 -17.50 -5.91 23.27
CA GLN A 5 -18.96 -6.06 23.14
C GLN A 5 -19.41 -5.76 21.70
N GLY A 6 -19.97 -6.77 21.02
CA GLY A 6 -20.46 -6.67 19.64
C GLY A 6 -19.47 -7.09 18.54
N GLU A 7 -18.24 -7.50 18.89
CA GLU A 7 -17.27 -8.04 17.94
C GLU A 7 -17.35 -9.58 17.86
N LEU A 8 -17.16 -10.12 16.66
CA LEU A 8 -16.96 -11.56 16.45
C LEU A 8 -15.53 -11.80 15.95
N ILE A 9 -14.74 -12.56 16.72
CA ILE A 9 -13.35 -12.87 16.39
C ILE A 9 -13.14 -14.37 16.40
N PHE A 10 -12.60 -14.89 15.30
CA PHE A 10 -12.19 -16.29 15.19
C PHE A 10 -10.79 -16.39 14.58
N ALA A 11 -10.09 -17.45 14.94
CA ALA A 11 -8.76 -17.80 14.46
C ALA A 11 -8.73 -19.32 14.20
N PRO A 12 -7.92 -19.81 13.24
CA PRO A 12 -7.79 -21.23 13.02
C PRO A 12 -7.06 -21.91 14.18
N SER A 13 -7.43 -23.15 14.49
CA SER A 13 -6.68 -23.96 15.45
C SER A 13 -5.31 -24.33 14.88
N THR A 14 -4.28 -24.38 15.72
CA THR A 14 -2.94 -24.84 15.32
C THR A 14 -2.80 -26.37 15.34
N LYS A 15 -3.78 -27.07 15.93
CA LYS A 15 -3.83 -28.54 16.02
C LYS A 15 -5.27 -29.04 15.91
N GLU A 16 -5.45 -30.23 15.36
CA GLU A 16 -6.75 -30.89 15.39
C GLU A 16 -7.21 -31.07 16.84
N GLN A 17 -8.44 -30.64 17.15
CA GLN A 17 -9.07 -30.76 18.48
C GLN A 17 -8.24 -30.20 19.66
N GLY A 18 -7.34 -29.24 19.41
CA GLY A 18 -6.55 -28.57 20.45
C GLY A 18 -7.15 -27.25 20.92
N ASP A 19 -6.65 -26.74 22.04
CA ASP A 19 -7.05 -25.46 22.64
C ASP A 19 -6.15 -24.27 22.21
N THR A 20 -5.28 -24.48 21.23
CA THR A 20 -4.31 -23.49 20.76
C THR A 20 -4.73 -22.90 19.41
N TRP A 21 -4.79 -21.57 19.33
CA TRP A 21 -5.31 -20.82 18.18
C TRP A 21 -4.22 -19.92 17.55
N ASP A 22 -4.18 -19.85 16.22
CA ASP A 22 -3.25 -19.00 15.48
C ASP A 22 -3.83 -17.61 15.27
N TRP A 23 -3.65 -16.75 16.27
CA TRP A 23 -4.15 -15.37 16.24
C TRP A 23 -3.50 -14.49 15.16
N SER A 24 -2.36 -14.92 14.57
CA SER A 24 -1.75 -14.24 13.43
C SER A 24 -2.57 -14.40 12.14
N LYS A 25 -3.56 -15.30 12.13
CA LYS A 25 -4.52 -15.55 11.03
C LYS A 25 -5.96 -15.21 11.41
N LYS A 26 -6.16 -14.39 12.44
CA LYS A 26 -7.50 -14.04 12.91
C LYS A 26 -8.29 -13.24 11.86
N VAL A 27 -9.61 -13.38 11.93
CA VAL A 27 -10.59 -12.54 11.26
C VAL A 27 -11.53 -11.96 12.31
N GLU A 28 -11.82 -10.67 12.20
CA GLU A 28 -12.60 -9.87 13.14
C GLU A 28 -13.74 -9.18 12.39
N ILE A 29 -14.99 -9.44 12.79
CA ILE A 29 -16.14 -8.62 12.41
C ILE A 29 -16.35 -7.58 13.50
N ARG A 30 -16.28 -6.31 13.11
CA ARG A 30 -16.32 -5.16 14.01
C ARG A 30 -17.73 -4.65 14.22
N THR A 31 -17.91 -3.88 15.28
CA THR A 31 -19.20 -3.23 15.61
C THR A 31 -19.66 -2.21 14.56
N ASP A 32 -18.73 -1.70 13.75
CA ASP A 32 -19.02 -0.81 12.61
C ASP A 32 -19.40 -1.57 11.33
N GLY A 33 -19.52 -2.90 11.37
CA GLY A 33 -19.87 -3.75 10.24
C GLY A 33 -18.72 -4.08 9.30
N THR A 34 -17.49 -3.64 9.60
CA THR A 34 -16.31 -3.97 8.78
C THR A 34 -15.70 -5.31 9.16
N VAL A 35 -15.02 -5.93 8.19
CA VAL A 35 -14.21 -7.14 8.41
C VAL A 35 -12.74 -6.73 8.39
N LYS A 36 -12.00 -7.16 9.41
CA LYS A 36 -10.56 -6.94 9.52
C LYS A 36 -9.81 -8.26 9.58
N GLN A 37 -8.75 -8.37 8.79
CA GLN A 37 -7.78 -9.47 8.88
C GLN A 37 -6.59 -9.08 9.76
N ALA A 38 -5.90 -10.09 10.31
CA ALA A 38 -4.72 -9.91 11.13
C ALA A 38 -3.61 -9.07 10.46
N THR A 39 -3.48 -9.18 9.14
CA THR A 39 -2.46 -8.51 8.32
C THR A 39 -2.88 -7.13 7.82
N ASP A 40 -4.10 -6.69 8.11
CA ASP A 40 -4.59 -5.36 7.73
C ASP A 40 -3.83 -4.28 8.48
N THR A 41 -3.47 -3.22 7.75
CA THR A 41 -2.77 -2.07 8.34
C THR A 41 -3.57 -0.79 8.15
N ASN A 42 -3.34 0.15 9.05
CA ASN A 42 -3.71 1.53 8.80
C ASN A 42 -2.80 2.13 7.72
N TRP A 43 -3.16 3.32 7.26
CA TRP A 43 -2.27 4.12 6.42
C TRP A 43 -0.97 4.44 7.15
N THR A 44 0.15 4.14 6.50
CA THR A 44 1.50 4.46 6.96
C THR A 44 2.21 5.29 5.91
N ASN A 45 2.90 6.36 6.33
CA ASN A 45 3.68 7.18 5.41
C ASN A 45 4.89 6.38 4.89
N LEU A 46 5.12 6.44 3.59
CA LEU A 46 6.25 5.82 2.93
C LEU A 46 7.39 6.83 2.80
N LYS A 47 8.58 6.46 3.25
CA LYS A 47 9.76 7.32 3.15
C LYS A 47 10.16 7.49 1.67
N THR A 48 10.39 8.74 1.27
CA THR A 48 10.82 9.13 -0.06
C THR A 48 12.28 9.61 -0.06
N THR A 49 12.99 9.41 -1.16
CA THR A 49 14.38 9.84 -1.39
C THR A 49 14.52 10.38 -2.80
N GLY A 50 15.25 11.50 -2.97
CA GLY A 50 15.52 12.07 -4.30
C GLY A 50 14.32 12.72 -4.99
N VAL A 51 13.22 12.91 -4.26
CA VAL A 51 11.99 13.61 -4.68
C VAL A 51 11.50 14.50 -3.55
N GLU A 52 10.63 15.45 -3.88
CA GLU A 52 10.02 16.33 -2.90
C GLU A 52 8.63 15.85 -2.51
N ASN A 53 8.27 16.06 -1.23
CA ASN A 53 6.94 15.77 -0.72
C ASN A 53 5.96 16.88 -1.08
N VAL A 54 4.74 16.50 -1.44
CA VAL A 54 3.64 17.45 -1.66
C VAL A 54 2.85 17.62 -0.36
N PRO A 55 2.62 18.86 0.11
CA PRO A 55 1.78 19.11 1.28
C PRO A 55 0.42 18.43 1.18
N ASP A 56 -0.06 17.90 2.30
CA ASP A 56 -1.35 17.20 2.48
C ASP A 56 -1.58 15.96 1.60
N ARG A 57 -0.56 15.56 0.81
CA ARG A 57 -0.59 14.38 -0.06
C ARG A 57 0.66 13.52 0.13
N PRO A 58 1.02 13.14 1.38
CA PRO A 58 2.18 12.30 1.60
C PRO A 58 2.03 10.97 0.88
N LEU A 59 3.13 10.45 0.36
CA LEU A 59 3.16 9.09 -0.15
C LEU A 59 2.92 8.14 1.02
N LYS A 60 1.92 7.27 0.91
CA LYS A 60 1.48 6.37 1.96
C LYS A 60 0.96 5.07 1.38
N TYR A 61 0.93 4.04 2.21
CA TYR A 61 0.47 2.71 1.83
C TYR A 61 -0.36 2.08 2.95
N LYS A 62 -1.21 1.12 2.59
CA LYS A 62 -1.89 0.24 3.54
C LYS A 62 -2.17 -1.12 2.91
N ARG A 63 -2.45 -2.11 3.76
CA ARG A 63 -3.00 -3.40 3.35
C ARG A 63 -4.42 -3.57 3.89
N THR A 64 -5.31 -4.07 3.05
CA THR A 64 -6.66 -4.51 3.44
C THR A 64 -6.95 -5.84 2.74
N GLY A 65 -7.01 -6.91 3.51
CA GLY A 65 -7.01 -8.29 3.05
C GLY A 65 -5.76 -8.62 2.24
N GLY A 66 -5.97 -9.13 1.03
CA GLY A 66 -4.90 -9.39 0.06
C GLY A 66 -4.53 -8.18 -0.80
N LEU A 67 -5.12 -7.00 -0.58
CA LEU A 67 -4.89 -5.83 -1.42
C LEU A 67 -3.96 -4.82 -0.72
N VAL A 68 -2.89 -4.45 -1.39
CA VAL A 68 -2.07 -3.29 -1.00
C VAL A 68 -2.44 -2.11 -1.87
N THR A 69 -2.66 -0.96 -1.22
CA THR A 69 -2.86 0.32 -1.89
C THR A 69 -1.72 1.25 -1.54
N VAL A 70 -1.14 1.89 -2.55
CA VAL A 70 -0.18 2.98 -2.41
C VAL A 70 -0.81 4.23 -3.02
N MET A 71 -0.75 5.36 -2.31
CA MET A 71 -1.25 6.63 -2.85
C MET A 71 -0.45 7.83 -2.32
N GLY A 72 -0.47 8.92 -3.06
CA GLY A 72 0.11 10.19 -2.63
C GLY A 72 0.54 11.05 -3.80
N SER A 73 1.40 12.03 -3.55
CA SER A 73 1.97 12.85 -4.61
C SER A 73 3.42 13.19 -4.32
N ILE A 74 4.21 13.23 -5.38
CA ILE A 74 5.63 13.59 -5.34
C ILE A 74 5.91 14.68 -6.36
N ARG A 75 6.98 15.44 -6.14
CA ARG A 75 7.51 16.41 -7.09
C ARG A 75 8.92 16.05 -7.53
N ASN A 76 9.21 16.42 -8.76
CA ASN A 76 10.55 16.34 -9.37
C ASN A 76 11.14 14.92 -9.39
N PRO A 77 10.37 13.85 -9.74
CA PRO A 77 10.95 12.53 -9.87
C PRO A 77 11.96 12.47 -11.03
N LYS A 78 13.01 11.67 -10.84
CA LYS A 78 13.88 11.24 -11.93
C LYS A 78 13.28 9.98 -12.57
N ASN A 79 13.18 9.98 -13.90
CA ASN A 79 12.62 8.84 -14.63
C ASN A 79 13.39 7.55 -14.36
N VAL A 80 12.67 6.49 -14.03
CA VAL A 80 13.22 5.14 -13.79
C VAL A 80 14.28 5.10 -12.67
N VAL A 81 14.14 5.99 -11.68
CA VAL A 81 14.95 5.98 -10.45
C VAL A 81 14.03 5.75 -9.26
N ASN A 82 14.38 4.76 -8.43
CA ASN A 82 13.59 4.42 -7.26
C ASN A 82 13.60 5.58 -6.25
N PHE A 83 12.42 6.13 -5.96
CA PHE A 83 12.25 7.20 -4.99
C PHE A 83 11.72 6.70 -3.64
N ALA A 84 11.23 5.46 -3.57
CA ALA A 84 10.80 4.80 -2.34
C ALA A 84 10.91 3.28 -2.46
N THR A 85 10.89 2.59 -1.31
CA THR A 85 10.88 1.12 -1.26
C THR A 85 9.83 0.65 -0.26
N LEU A 86 8.91 -0.21 -0.70
CA LEU A 86 7.93 -0.85 0.16
C LEU A 86 8.57 -1.90 1.08
N PRO A 87 8.11 -1.99 2.35
CA PRO A 87 8.53 -3.04 3.26
C PRO A 87 8.11 -4.43 2.77
N GLU A 88 8.79 -5.46 3.29
CA GLU A 88 8.39 -6.85 3.10
C GLU A 88 6.95 -7.09 3.59
N GLY A 89 6.24 -7.99 2.91
CA GLY A 89 4.80 -8.23 3.14
C GLY A 89 3.86 -7.24 2.42
N PHE A 90 4.38 -6.17 1.83
CA PHE A 90 3.63 -5.23 0.97
C PHE A 90 4.07 -5.24 -0.49
N ARG A 91 5.14 -5.97 -0.82
CA ARG A 91 5.71 -6.00 -2.16
C ARG A 91 4.83 -6.84 -3.11
N PRO A 92 4.65 -6.43 -4.37
CA PRO A 92 3.88 -7.21 -5.33
C PRO A 92 4.62 -8.52 -5.70
N PRO A 93 3.91 -9.56 -6.16
CA PRO A 93 4.53 -10.84 -6.55
C PRO A 93 5.39 -10.73 -7.82
N GLN A 94 5.15 -9.69 -8.64
CA GLN A 94 5.88 -9.34 -9.84
C GLN A 94 5.89 -7.81 -10.00
N ASP A 95 6.68 -7.28 -10.94
CA ASP A 95 6.61 -5.86 -11.27
C ASP A 95 5.21 -5.50 -11.79
N VAL A 96 4.65 -4.41 -11.29
CA VAL A 96 3.32 -3.91 -11.68
C VAL A 96 3.42 -2.45 -12.09
N ALA A 97 2.76 -2.09 -13.19
CA ALA A 97 2.77 -0.76 -13.77
C ALA A 97 1.34 -0.19 -13.81
N PHE A 98 1.24 1.10 -13.51
CA PHE A 98 -0.03 1.84 -13.45
C PHE A 98 0.11 3.16 -14.20
N SER A 99 -0.96 3.63 -14.82
CA SER A 99 -1.00 4.99 -15.35
C SER A 99 -0.96 6.00 -14.22
N VAL A 100 -0.11 7.03 -14.36
CA VAL A 100 -0.01 8.15 -13.40
C VAL A 100 -0.38 9.46 -14.07
N VAL A 101 -1.06 10.34 -13.32
CA VAL A 101 -1.33 11.71 -13.75
C VAL A 101 -0.12 12.59 -13.43
N ILE A 102 0.40 13.27 -14.44
CA ILE A 102 1.59 14.13 -14.35
C ILE A 102 1.18 15.55 -14.71
N ILE A 103 1.62 16.53 -13.91
CA ILE A 103 1.34 17.95 -14.12
C ILE A 103 2.67 18.69 -14.25
N SER A 104 2.90 19.28 -15.43
CA SER A 104 4.06 20.13 -15.72
C SER A 104 3.68 21.23 -16.72
N GLY A 105 2.85 22.18 -16.28
CA GLY A 105 2.23 23.20 -17.14
C GLY A 105 0.98 22.71 -17.89
N SER A 106 0.97 21.45 -18.32
CA SER A 106 -0.21 20.72 -18.78
C SER A 106 -0.32 19.36 -18.07
N THR A 107 -1.50 18.73 -18.15
CA THR A 107 -1.75 17.40 -17.61
C THR A 107 -1.46 16.34 -18.66
N THR A 108 -0.57 15.40 -18.34
CA THR A 108 -0.21 14.26 -19.18
C THR A 108 -0.29 12.95 -18.39
N ALA A 109 -0.22 11.82 -19.09
CA ALA A 109 -0.08 10.51 -18.49
C ALA A 109 1.39 10.06 -18.51
N GLY A 110 1.79 9.28 -17.51
CA GLY A 110 3.02 8.50 -17.52
C GLY A 110 2.81 7.14 -16.88
N GLU A 111 3.90 6.48 -16.51
CA GLU A 111 3.88 5.19 -15.82
C GLU A 111 4.38 5.33 -14.38
N PHE A 112 3.66 4.73 -13.44
CA PHE A 112 4.11 4.48 -12.08
C PHE A 112 4.29 2.97 -11.89
N THR A 113 5.51 2.56 -11.60
CA THR A 113 5.87 1.15 -11.47
C THR A 113 6.30 0.81 -10.05
N ILE A 114 5.79 -0.30 -9.55
CA ILE A 114 6.15 -0.92 -8.28
C ILE A 114 6.80 -2.26 -8.60
N GLN A 115 8.09 -2.35 -8.32
CA GLN A 115 8.89 -3.54 -8.59
C GLN A 115 8.57 -4.64 -7.58
N LYS A 116 8.79 -5.90 -7.95
CA LYS A 116 8.77 -7.07 -7.04
C LYS A 116 9.68 -6.88 -5.82
N GLY A 117 10.81 -6.21 -6.01
CA GLY A 117 11.74 -5.84 -4.92
C GLY A 117 11.20 -4.74 -3.98
N GLY A 118 10.02 -4.20 -4.26
CA GLY A 118 9.38 -3.11 -3.54
C GLY A 118 9.81 -1.72 -3.98
N GLY A 119 10.72 -1.58 -4.94
CA GLY A 119 11.15 -0.27 -5.45
C GLY A 119 10.04 0.44 -6.23
N LEU A 120 9.90 1.75 -6.03
CA LEU A 120 8.90 2.59 -6.67
C LEU A 120 9.57 3.62 -7.56
N PHE A 121 9.21 3.67 -8.85
CA PHE A 121 9.67 4.69 -9.77
C PHE A 121 8.55 5.19 -10.68
N VAL A 122 8.73 6.38 -11.26
CA VAL A 122 7.87 6.93 -12.32
C VAL A 122 8.68 7.01 -13.61
N SER A 123 8.00 6.82 -14.74
CA SER A 123 8.52 7.04 -16.08
C SER A 123 7.61 7.99 -16.86
N GLY A 124 8.20 8.79 -17.76
CA GLY A 124 7.49 9.80 -18.55
C GLY A 124 7.27 11.14 -17.85
N ALA A 125 7.90 11.39 -16.70
CA ALA A 125 7.80 12.68 -16.00
C ALA A 125 8.77 13.71 -16.57
N PRO A 126 8.29 14.88 -17.05
CA PRO A 126 9.16 16.00 -17.38
C PRO A 126 9.83 16.61 -16.15
N ALA A 127 10.83 17.48 -16.37
CA ALA A 127 11.42 18.26 -15.29
C ALA A 127 10.35 19.15 -14.61
N ASN A 128 10.52 19.37 -13.31
CA ASN A 128 9.60 20.20 -12.50
C ASN A 128 8.16 19.68 -12.39
N ALA A 129 7.92 18.39 -12.69
CA ALA A 129 6.59 17.82 -12.68
C ALA A 129 6.11 17.43 -11.27
N THR A 130 4.80 17.52 -11.05
CA THR A 130 4.10 16.86 -9.94
C THR A 130 3.42 15.59 -10.44
N CYS A 131 3.61 14.47 -9.76
CA CYS A 131 2.97 13.18 -10.11
C CYS A 131 1.96 12.80 -9.02
N HIS A 132 0.72 12.47 -9.43
CA HIS A 132 -0.34 11.99 -8.54
C HIS A 132 -0.47 10.48 -8.66
N LEU A 133 -0.01 9.80 -7.61
CA LEU A 133 0.19 8.35 -7.59
C LEU A 133 -0.97 7.69 -6.87
N VAL A 134 -1.61 6.71 -7.51
CA VAL A 134 -2.53 5.76 -6.88
C VAL A 134 -2.33 4.41 -7.56
N ALA A 135 -2.06 3.38 -6.77
CA ALA A 135 -1.91 2.01 -7.24
C ALA A 135 -2.53 1.04 -6.24
N SER A 136 -3.18 0.00 -6.75
CA SER A 136 -3.69 -1.11 -5.95
C SER A 136 -3.36 -2.43 -6.63
N TYR A 137 -2.81 -3.38 -5.86
CA TYR A 137 -2.43 -4.69 -6.37
C TYR A 137 -2.57 -5.75 -5.27
N VAL A 138 -2.61 -7.01 -5.71
CA VAL A 138 -2.71 -8.17 -4.82
C VAL A 138 -1.33 -8.59 -4.31
N VAL A 139 -1.28 -9.02 -3.04
CA VAL A 139 -0.11 -9.56 -2.35
C VAL A 139 -0.40 -10.89 -1.67
#